data_AF-A0AAD4L1R6-F1
#
_entry.id   AF-A0AAD4L1R6-F1
#
_cell.length_a   1.000
_cell.length_b   1.000
_cell.length_c   1.000
_cell.angle_alpha   90.00
_cell.angle_beta   90.00
_cell.angle_gamma   90.00
#
_symmetry.space_group_name_H-M   'P 1'
#
loop_
_entity.id
_entity.type
_entity.pdbx_description
1 polymer ?
#
loop_
_entity_poly.entity_id
_entity_poly.type
_entity_poly.pdbx_seq_one_letter_code
_entity_poly.pdbx_strand_id
1 'polypeptide(L)'
;MFPPQSGNLDIDALSGILGSISIACWVVVFSPQIIENFRRGSADGLSLLFVVVWLAGDVFNILGSVLQGVLPTMIILAVYYTLADIVLLGQCFYYRGFTLSDEPAKQIKPNGQDAESQEPTERTTLLENGSGNGNGHPTEDYQTTADHRHAHSQWIHVDGTHLSPATPFIDATEINTSVQPSRPPSNLQAAFFNIFAIVLVCAAGILGWYVSSHLTKRSKSEQDLPTPGAALTLDFWGQVFGYLCAVLYLGSRIPQLLLNYRRKSTEGVSLLFFLFACIGNLTYVLSIFAYEPVCRSDVCGPGEAAAVYGRYILVNLSWLVGSLGTLLLDMAIFVQFFLYRKDDDWDEGEGDEEES
;
A
#
# COMPACT_ATOMS: atom_id res chain seq x y z
N MET A 1 -19.39 30.16 43.40
CA MET A 1 -19.13 28.70 43.47
C MET A 1 -18.90 28.26 42.03
N PHE A 2 -17.65 28.22 41.60
CA PHE A 2 -17.29 27.69 40.30
C PHE A 2 -17.51 26.18 40.35
N PRO A 3 -18.22 25.56 39.38
CA PRO A 3 -18.29 24.12 39.36
C PRO A 3 -16.87 23.58 39.13
N PRO A 4 -16.50 22.45 39.74
CA PRO A 4 -15.22 21.83 39.50
C PRO A 4 -15.19 21.39 38.02
N GLN A 5 -14.31 22.00 37.23
CA GLN A 5 -13.89 21.48 35.93
C GLN A 5 -12.98 20.27 36.18
N SER A 6 -13.57 19.18 36.67
CA SER A 6 -12.89 17.91 36.87
C SER A 6 -12.81 17.17 35.53
N GLY A 7 -11.67 17.31 34.85
CA GLY A 7 -10.93 16.20 34.22
C GLY A 7 -11.56 15.39 33.08
N ASN A 8 -12.77 15.67 32.62
CA ASN A 8 -13.28 15.07 31.38
C ASN A 8 -12.68 15.84 30.20
N LEU A 9 -11.72 15.23 29.51
CA LEU A 9 -11.52 15.54 28.10
C LEU A 9 -12.90 15.40 27.45
N ASP A 10 -13.43 16.51 26.94
CA ASP A 10 -14.69 16.58 26.21
C ASP A 10 -14.69 15.46 25.15
N ILE A 11 -15.56 14.46 25.31
CA ILE A 11 -15.55 13.23 24.50
C ILE A 11 -15.75 13.60 23.02
N ASP A 12 -16.56 14.63 22.77
CA ASP A 12 -16.75 15.25 21.46
C ASP A 12 -15.45 15.84 20.89
N ALA A 13 -14.64 16.50 21.74
CA ALA A 13 -13.34 17.01 21.32
C ALA A 13 -12.38 15.87 20.99
N LEU A 14 -12.38 14.80 21.80
CA LEU A 14 -11.55 13.63 21.56
C LEU A 14 -11.93 12.94 20.23
N SER A 15 -13.22 12.69 19.99
CA SER A 15 -13.71 12.13 18.73
C SER A 15 -13.34 13.02 17.54
N GLY A 16 -13.53 14.34 17.68
CA GLY A 16 -13.18 15.30 16.63
C GLY A 16 -11.68 15.33 16.30
N ILE A 17 -10.80 15.28 17.31
CA ILE A 17 -9.34 15.24 17.12
C ILE A 17 -8.94 13.93 16.44
N LEU A 18 -9.42 12.79 16.96
CA LEU A 18 -9.12 11.47 16.41
C LEU A 18 -9.58 11.34 14.96
N GLY A 19 -10.81 11.80 14.65
CA GLY A 19 -11.33 11.81 13.29
C GLY A 19 -10.52 12.72 12.37
N SER A 20 -10.02 13.86 12.86
CA SER A 20 -9.19 14.78 12.07
C SER A 20 -7.79 14.23 11.82
N ILE A 21 -7.18 13.54 12.80
CA ILE A 21 -5.91 12.82 12.61
C ILE A 21 -6.10 11.69 11.58
N SER A 22 -7.20 10.95 11.69
CA SER A 22 -7.53 9.92 10.71
C SER A 22 -7.57 10.47 9.29
N ILE A 23 -8.33 11.54 9.06
CA ILE A 23 -8.40 12.20 7.74
C ILE A 23 -7.00 12.64 7.28
N ALA A 24 -6.19 13.24 8.16
CA ALA A 24 -4.84 13.67 7.80
C ALA A 24 -3.94 12.50 7.38
N CYS A 25 -3.99 11.37 8.09
CA CYS A 25 -3.27 10.15 7.71
C CYS A 25 -3.70 9.66 6.33
N TRP A 26 -5.02 9.61 6.09
CA TRP A 26 -5.55 9.10 4.83
C TRP A 26 -5.29 10.02 3.63
N VAL A 27 -5.19 11.33 3.83
CA VAL A 27 -4.82 12.26 2.75
C VAL A 27 -3.40 12.03 2.26
N VAL A 28 -2.49 11.56 3.13
CA VAL A 28 -1.09 11.34 2.75
C VAL A 28 -0.73 9.88 2.50
N VAL A 29 -1.62 8.94 2.86
CA VAL A 29 -1.34 7.50 2.95
C VAL A 29 -0.65 6.93 1.72
N PHE A 30 -1.10 7.28 0.51
CA PHE A 30 -0.56 6.71 -0.74
C PHE A 30 0.79 7.31 -1.15
N SER A 31 1.13 8.49 -0.63
CA SER A 31 2.30 9.26 -1.08
C SER A 31 3.62 8.49 -0.89
N PRO A 32 3.89 7.87 0.28
CA PRO A 32 5.10 7.09 0.49
C PRO A 32 5.29 5.96 -0.52
N GLN A 33 4.24 5.21 -0.86
CA GLN A 33 4.36 4.10 -1.82
C GLN A 33 4.54 4.59 -3.26
N ILE A 34 3.81 5.63 -3.66
CA ILE A 34 3.95 6.22 -5.00
C ILE A 34 5.38 6.76 -5.19
N ILE A 35 5.91 7.43 -4.17
CA ILE A 35 7.27 7.97 -4.16
C ILE A 35 8.29 6.81 -4.16
N GLU A 36 8.07 5.75 -3.38
CA GLU A 36 8.97 4.60 -3.31
C GLU A 36 9.09 3.91 -4.67
N ASN A 37 7.96 3.64 -5.33
CA ASN A 37 7.95 3.07 -6.68
C ASN A 37 8.72 3.95 -7.68
N PHE A 38 8.53 5.27 -7.61
CA PHE A 38 9.22 6.22 -8.48
C PHE A 38 10.73 6.25 -8.21
N ARG A 39 11.14 6.29 -6.94
CA ARG A 39 12.56 6.32 -6.53
C ARG A 39 13.29 5.03 -6.88
N ARG A 40 12.63 3.87 -6.70
CA ARG A 40 13.20 2.56 -7.05
C ARG A 40 13.20 2.31 -8.56
N GLY A 41 12.32 2.97 -9.31
CA GLY A 41 12.08 2.63 -10.71
C GLY A 41 11.51 1.21 -10.89
N SER A 42 10.90 0.66 -9.84
CA SER A 42 10.32 -0.69 -9.81
C SER A 42 9.13 -0.72 -8.85
N ALA A 43 8.08 -1.44 -9.24
CA ALA A 43 6.90 -1.71 -8.43
C ALA A 43 6.86 -3.18 -7.94
N ASP A 44 7.99 -3.88 -7.93
CA ASP A 44 8.01 -5.32 -7.65
C ASP A 44 7.59 -5.65 -6.23
N GLY A 45 7.86 -4.77 -5.26
CA GLY A 45 7.54 -5.00 -3.84
C GLY A 45 6.05 -5.05 -3.54
N LEU A 46 5.24 -4.30 -4.29
CA LEU A 46 3.79 -4.21 -4.10
C LEU A 46 3.07 -5.28 -4.92
N SER A 47 2.15 -6.01 -4.29
CA SER A 47 1.32 -7.01 -4.97
C SER A 47 0.35 -6.31 -5.92
N LEU A 48 0.36 -6.71 -7.19
CA LEU A 48 -0.57 -6.17 -8.17
C LEU A 48 -2.01 -6.57 -7.82
N LEU A 49 -2.21 -7.81 -7.33
CA LEU A 49 -3.53 -8.29 -6.92
C LEU A 49 -4.06 -7.52 -5.70
N PHE A 50 -3.19 -7.12 -4.77
CA PHE A 50 -3.55 -6.22 -3.67
C PHE A 50 -4.14 -4.90 -4.21
N VAL A 51 -3.46 -4.25 -5.16
CA VAL A 51 -3.91 -2.97 -5.74
C VAL A 51 -5.20 -3.13 -6.54
N VAL A 52 -5.35 -4.19 -7.34
CA VAL A 52 -6.56 -4.42 -8.16
C VAL A 52 -7.79 -4.66 -7.29
N VAL A 53 -7.67 -5.50 -6.25
CA VAL A 53 -8.79 -5.76 -5.34
C VAL A 53 -9.11 -4.53 -4.48
N TRP A 54 -8.08 -3.76 -4.11
CA TRP A 54 -8.28 -2.50 -3.40
C TRP A 54 -9.05 -1.49 -4.25
N LEU A 55 -8.64 -1.27 -5.50
CA LEU A 55 -9.33 -0.36 -6.42
C LEU A 55 -10.80 -0.77 -6.62
N ALA A 56 -11.09 -2.07 -6.70
CA ALA A 56 -12.46 -2.56 -6.75
C ALA A 56 -13.25 -2.18 -5.48
N GLY A 57 -12.64 -2.32 -4.31
CA GLY A 57 -13.21 -1.86 -3.04
C GLY A 57 -13.48 -0.36 -3.03
N ASP A 58 -12.55 0.45 -3.53
CA ASP A 58 -12.67 1.92 -3.62
C ASP A 58 -13.85 2.36 -4.49
N VAL A 59 -14.09 1.67 -5.61
CA VAL A 59 -15.27 1.91 -6.46
C VAL A 59 -16.56 1.66 -5.68
N PHE A 60 -16.65 0.54 -4.94
CA PHE A 60 -17.81 0.28 -4.10
C PHE A 60 -17.91 1.22 -2.90
N ASN A 61 -16.79 1.72 -2.39
CA ASN A 61 -16.76 2.73 -1.34
C ASN A 61 -17.40 4.05 -1.80
N ILE A 62 -17.09 4.50 -3.04
CA ILE A 62 -17.75 5.66 -3.64
C ILE A 62 -19.26 5.41 -3.77
N LEU A 63 -19.66 4.28 -4.35
CA LEU A 63 -21.08 3.95 -4.56
C LEU A 63 -21.84 3.91 -3.22
N GLY A 64 -21.30 3.21 -2.22
CA GLY A 64 -21.86 3.13 -0.88
C GLY A 64 -21.96 4.49 -0.20
N SER A 65 -20.92 5.32 -0.31
CA SER A 65 -20.89 6.66 0.28
C SER A 65 -21.94 7.60 -0.34
N VAL A 66 -22.05 7.59 -1.67
CA VAL A 66 -23.05 8.41 -2.39
C VAL A 66 -24.47 7.96 -2.05
N LEU A 67 -24.73 6.64 -2.04
CA LEU A 67 -26.07 6.10 -1.75
C LEU A 67 -26.48 6.27 -0.29
N GLN A 68 -25.54 6.12 0.64
CA GLN A 68 -25.77 6.35 2.07
C GLN A 68 -25.98 7.85 2.40
N GLY A 69 -25.57 8.76 1.50
CA GLY A 69 -25.65 10.20 1.72
C GLY A 69 -24.70 10.68 2.83
N VAL A 70 -23.52 10.09 2.92
CA VAL A 70 -22.50 10.52 3.90
C VAL A 70 -21.98 11.93 3.60
N LEU A 71 -21.24 12.52 4.55
CA LEU A 71 -20.70 13.87 4.40
C LEU A 71 -19.91 14.03 3.07
N PRO A 72 -20.04 15.19 2.37
CA PRO A 72 -19.34 15.43 1.11
C PRO A 72 -17.83 15.23 1.18
N THR A 73 -17.21 15.51 2.33
CA THR A 73 -15.78 15.29 2.57
C THR A 73 -15.38 13.82 2.41
N MET A 74 -16.23 12.89 2.84
CA MET A 74 -15.98 11.44 2.72
C MET A 74 -16.09 10.97 1.27
N ILE A 75 -17.01 11.54 0.50
CA ILE A 75 -17.12 11.27 -0.94
C ILE A 75 -15.88 11.79 -1.69
N ILE A 76 -15.41 13.00 -1.36
CA ILE A 76 -14.18 13.56 -1.94
C ILE A 76 -12.97 12.66 -1.62
N LEU A 77 -12.85 12.18 -0.39
CA LEU A 77 -11.79 11.25 0.00
C LEU A 77 -11.87 9.92 -0.77
N ALA A 78 -13.06 9.35 -0.93
CA ALA A 78 -13.23 8.10 -1.68
C ALA A 78 -12.82 8.25 -3.17
N VAL A 79 -13.15 9.40 -3.78
CA VAL A 79 -12.69 9.74 -5.13
C VAL A 79 -11.17 9.89 -5.17
N TYR A 80 -10.59 10.59 -4.18
CA TYR A 80 -9.14 10.75 -4.07
C TYR A 80 -8.42 9.40 -3.96
N TYR A 81 -8.92 8.46 -3.15
CA TYR A 81 -8.30 7.12 -3.03
C TYR A 81 -8.38 6.35 -4.34
N THR A 82 -9.53 6.39 -5.02
CA THR A 82 -9.69 5.74 -6.34
C THR A 82 -8.67 6.27 -7.35
N LEU A 83 -8.43 7.59 -7.36
CA LEU A 83 -7.41 8.19 -8.23
C LEU A 83 -5.99 7.76 -7.84
N ALA A 84 -5.68 7.71 -6.55
CA ALA A 84 -4.38 7.26 -6.06
C ALA A 84 -4.11 5.79 -6.39
N ASP A 85 -5.12 4.92 -6.28
CA ASP A 85 -5.08 3.52 -6.67
C ASP A 85 -4.84 3.37 -8.18
N ILE A 86 -5.49 4.18 -9.00
CA ILE A 86 -5.24 4.21 -10.46
C ILE A 86 -3.78 4.61 -10.75
N VAL A 87 -3.23 5.59 -10.03
CA VAL A 87 -1.81 5.99 -10.16
C VAL A 87 -0.88 4.85 -9.76
N LEU A 88 -1.13 4.20 -8.62
CA LEU A 88 -0.33 3.05 -8.17
C LEU A 88 -0.42 1.88 -9.15
N LEU A 89 -1.60 1.57 -9.64
CA LEU A 89 -1.83 0.53 -10.64
C LEU A 89 -1.11 0.88 -11.95
N GLY A 90 -1.17 2.15 -12.35
CA GLY A 90 -0.42 2.67 -13.49
C GLY A 90 1.08 2.49 -13.34
N GLN A 91 1.65 2.77 -12.16
CA GLN A 91 3.06 2.49 -11.86
C GLN A 91 3.37 1.00 -11.94
N CYS A 92 2.49 0.14 -11.40
CA CYS A 92 2.68 -1.31 -11.46
C CYS A 92 2.78 -1.78 -12.92
N PHE A 93 1.85 -1.36 -13.79
CA PHE A 93 1.91 -1.71 -15.22
C PHE A 93 3.07 -1.05 -15.96
N TYR A 94 3.44 0.17 -15.61
CA TYR A 94 4.55 0.88 -16.25
C TYR A 94 5.89 0.17 -15.97
N TYR A 95 6.15 -0.23 -14.73
CA TYR A 95 7.42 -0.86 -14.35
C TYR A 95 7.48 -2.37 -14.61
N ARG A 96 6.35 -3.09 -14.53
CA ARG A 96 6.30 -4.57 -14.64
C ARG A 96 5.72 -5.07 -15.96
N GLY A 97 5.11 -4.20 -16.76
CA GLY A 97 4.31 -4.59 -17.91
C GLY A 97 2.94 -5.16 -17.53
N PHE A 98 2.16 -5.58 -18.54
CA PHE A 98 0.79 -6.11 -18.36
C PHE A 98 0.76 -7.58 -17.90
N THR A 99 1.48 -7.89 -16.83
CA THR A 99 1.47 -9.23 -16.21
C THR A 99 0.65 -9.20 -14.91
N LEU A 100 -0.38 -10.05 -14.82
CA LEU A 100 -1.25 -10.12 -13.63
C LEU A 100 -0.65 -10.94 -12.48
N SER A 101 0.46 -11.64 -12.73
CA SER A 101 1.08 -12.55 -11.77
C SER A 101 2.23 -11.88 -11.04
N ASP A 102 2.17 -11.91 -9.72
CA ASP A 102 3.32 -11.63 -8.86
C ASP A 102 4.26 -12.85 -8.85
N GLU A 103 4.98 -13.09 -9.96
CA GLU A 103 6.04 -14.09 -9.95
C GLU A 103 7.16 -13.65 -8.97
N PRO A 104 7.61 -14.53 -8.07
CA PRO A 104 8.82 -14.25 -7.31
C PRO A 104 9.97 -14.17 -8.30
N ALA A 105 10.70 -13.06 -8.31
CA ALA A 105 11.91 -12.94 -9.09
C ALA A 105 12.80 -14.16 -8.78
N LYS A 106 13.08 -14.98 -9.80
CA LYS A 106 14.03 -16.08 -9.69
C LYS A 106 15.35 -15.44 -9.27
N GLN A 107 15.84 -15.73 -8.06
CA GLN A 107 17.16 -15.26 -7.66
C GLN A 107 18.18 -15.80 -8.67
N ILE A 108 18.69 -14.93 -9.53
CA ILE A 108 19.87 -15.21 -10.32
C ILE A 108 21.00 -15.22 -9.31
N LYS A 109 21.42 -16.41 -8.89
CA LYS A 109 22.66 -16.57 -8.13
C LYS A 109 23.78 -15.96 -8.99
N PRO A 110 24.58 -15.01 -8.48
CA PRO A 110 25.74 -14.53 -9.21
C PRO A 110 26.66 -15.71 -9.47
N ASN A 111 26.98 -15.91 -10.75
CA ASN A 111 27.74 -17.06 -11.21
C ASN A 111 29.18 -16.94 -10.70
N GLY A 112 29.62 -17.92 -9.92
CA GLY A 112 30.98 -18.01 -9.40
C GLY A 112 31.20 -19.34 -8.68
N GLN A 113 31.51 -20.37 -9.47
CA GLN A 113 32.00 -21.72 -9.11
C GLN A 113 30.94 -22.79 -8.76
N ASP A 114 30.54 -23.48 -9.84
CA ASP A 114 30.58 -24.94 -9.99
C ASP A 114 29.86 -25.83 -8.97
N ALA A 115 28.57 -26.08 -9.24
CA ALA A 115 27.98 -27.42 -9.40
C ALA A 115 26.47 -27.25 -9.56
N GLU A 116 25.98 -27.55 -10.76
CA GLU A 116 24.55 -27.66 -11.05
C GLU A 116 23.87 -28.60 -10.06
N SER A 117 23.01 -28.04 -9.20
CA SER A 117 21.87 -28.77 -8.65
C SER A 117 20.76 -28.79 -9.69
N GLN A 118 21.03 -29.37 -10.87
CA GLN A 118 19.95 -29.86 -11.72
C GLN A 118 19.45 -31.15 -11.08
N GLU A 119 18.16 -31.22 -10.75
CA GLU A 119 17.54 -32.51 -10.50
C GLU A 119 17.72 -33.38 -11.76
N PRO A 120 18.34 -34.58 -11.65
CA PRO A 120 18.61 -35.38 -12.82
C PRO A 120 17.29 -35.81 -13.46
N THR A 121 17.06 -35.40 -14.70
CA THR A 121 15.96 -35.93 -15.52
C THR A 121 16.48 -37.15 -16.28
N GLU A 122 15.59 -38.07 -16.66
CA GLU A 122 15.83 -39.35 -17.35
C GLU A 122 16.65 -39.29 -18.67
N ARG A 123 17.05 -38.09 -19.12
CA ARG A 123 17.85 -37.85 -20.32
C ARG A 123 19.32 -37.53 -20.04
N THR A 124 19.75 -37.44 -18.77
CA THR A 124 21.14 -37.13 -18.46
C THR A 124 22.04 -38.35 -18.70
N THR A 125 22.96 -38.23 -19.65
CA THR A 125 23.88 -39.29 -20.09
C THR A 125 25.00 -39.52 -19.07
N LEU A 126 25.25 -40.78 -18.73
CA LEU A 126 25.94 -41.16 -17.47
C LEU A 126 27.48 -41.25 -17.55
N LEU A 127 28.15 -40.91 -18.66
CA LEU A 127 29.61 -40.98 -18.75
C LEU A 127 30.15 -39.95 -19.73
N GLU A 128 30.92 -38.97 -19.25
CA GLU A 128 31.88 -38.25 -20.09
C GLU A 128 33.25 -38.37 -19.41
N ASN A 129 34.10 -39.21 -19.99
CA ASN A 129 35.47 -39.46 -19.53
C ASN A 129 36.44 -38.68 -20.40
N GLY A 130 37.49 -38.16 -19.77
CA GLY A 130 38.30 -37.07 -20.26
C GLY A 130 39.20 -37.35 -21.47
N SER A 131 39.62 -36.22 -22.05
CA SER A 131 40.94 -36.01 -22.67
C SER A 131 41.24 -36.73 -23.98
N GLY A 132 41.08 -36.01 -25.10
CA GLY A 132 41.60 -36.41 -26.40
C GLY A 132 41.80 -35.22 -27.34
N ASN A 133 43.03 -34.71 -27.38
CA ASN A 133 43.53 -33.72 -28.34
C ASN A 133 43.50 -34.30 -29.77
N GLY A 134 42.93 -33.60 -30.75
CA GLY A 134 42.93 -34.05 -32.15
C GLY A 134 42.30 -33.07 -33.14
N ASN A 135 43.15 -32.45 -33.98
CA ASN A 135 42.77 -31.73 -35.21
C ASN A 135 42.01 -32.66 -36.19
N GLY A 136 40.92 -32.17 -36.79
CA GLY A 136 40.22 -32.84 -37.90
C GLY A 136 39.20 -31.95 -38.60
N HIS A 137 39.25 -31.94 -39.93
CA HIS A 137 38.53 -31.11 -40.91
C HIS A 137 36.98 -31.15 -40.87
N PRO A 138 36.30 -30.16 -41.49
CA PRO A 138 34.84 -30.14 -41.64
C PRO A 138 34.41 -31.06 -42.79
N THR A 139 33.30 -31.78 -42.61
CA THR A 139 32.57 -32.42 -43.71
C THR A 139 31.17 -31.84 -43.77
N GLU A 140 30.88 -31.21 -44.91
CA GLU A 140 29.55 -30.85 -45.38
C GLU A 140 28.74 -32.12 -45.61
N ASP A 141 27.47 -32.13 -45.20
CA ASP A 141 26.46 -32.95 -45.85
C ASP A 141 25.18 -32.14 -46.02
N TYR A 142 24.88 -31.87 -47.30
CA TYR A 142 23.61 -31.38 -47.80
C TYR A 142 22.65 -32.57 -47.92
N GLN A 143 21.46 -32.50 -47.30
CA GLN A 143 20.26 -33.05 -47.92
C GLN A 143 18.99 -32.34 -47.44
N THR A 144 18.40 -31.65 -48.41
CA THR A 144 17.10 -31.00 -48.45
C THR A 144 15.93 -31.99 -48.47
N THR A 145 14.86 -31.70 -47.72
CA THR A 145 13.48 -31.79 -48.24
C THR A 145 12.59 -30.80 -47.48
N ALA A 146 11.95 -29.92 -48.24
CA ALA A 146 10.94 -28.99 -47.80
C ALA A 146 9.57 -29.68 -47.66
N ASP A 147 8.77 -29.29 -46.66
CA ASP A 147 7.40 -28.87 -46.94
C ASP A 147 6.81 -27.95 -45.85
N HIS A 148 6.14 -26.92 -46.34
CA HIS A 148 5.59 -25.76 -45.63
C HIS A 148 4.22 -26.02 -44.98
N ARG A 149 3.90 -25.35 -43.85
CA ARG A 149 2.96 -24.20 -43.81
C ARG A 149 2.77 -23.59 -42.40
N HIS A 150 2.70 -22.27 -42.40
CA HIS A 150 2.76 -21.27 -41.32
C HIS A 150 1.39 -20.83 -40.75
N ALA A 151 1.40 -20.23 -39.55
CA ALA A 151 0.79 -18.93 -39.19
C ALA A 151 1.24 -18.57 -37.74
N HIS A 152 2.09 -17.59 -37.38
CA HIS A 152 2.36 -16.17 -37.72
C HIS A 152 1.71 -15.16 -36.75
N SER A 153 2.51 -14.61 -35.83
CA SER A 153 2.36 -13.25 -35.31
C SER A 153 3.70 -12.72 -34.78
N GLN A 154 4.69 -12.57 -35.67
CA GLN A 154 5.83 -11.69 -35.47
C GLN A 154 5.44 -10.30 -35.93
N TRP A 155 5.43 -9.34 -35.01
CA TRP A 155 5.36 -7.92 -35.34
C TRP A 155 6.77 -7.34 -35.36
N ILE A 156 6.96 -6.46 -36.33
CA ILE A 156 8.19 -5.89 -36.86
C ILE A 156 8.82 -4.94 -35.84
N HIS A 157 10.09 -5.14 -35.49
CA HIS A 157 10.93 -4.10 -34.89
C HIS A 157 11.31 -3.10 -35.98
N VAL A 158 10.62 -1.95 -36.03
CA VAL A 158 11.10 -0.75 -36.72
C VAL A 158 11.84 0.08 -35.68
N ASP A 159 13.15 0.22 -35.85
CA ASP A 159 14.02 1.00 -34.98
C ASP A 159 13.74 2.51 -35.19
N GLY A 160 12.87 3.06 -34.35
CA GLY A 160 12.43 4.47 -34.39
C GLY A 160 13.43 5.46 -33.77
N THR A 161 14.67 5.05 -33.56
CA THR A 161 15.71 5.83 -32.87
C THR A 161 16.24 7.02 -33.69
N HIS A 162 15.82 7.18 -34.96
CA HIS A 162 16.29 8.24 -35.86
C HIS A 162 15.29 9.37 -36.17
N LEU A 163 14.14 9.47 -35.49
CA LEU A 163 13.10 10.47 -35.83
C LEU A 163 12.70 11.43 -34.70
N SER A 164 13.46 11.54 -33.61
CA SER A 164 13.18 12.51 -32.54
C SER A 164 14.26 13.60 -32.47
N PRO A 165 13.98 14.88 -32.83
CA PRO A 165 15.00 15.93 -32.96
C PRO A 165 15.57 16.51 -31.64
N ALA A 166 15.45 15.86 -30.49
CA ALA A 166 15.68 16.51 -29.19
C ALA A 166 16.46 15.70 -28.12
N THR A 167 17.26 14.70 -28.51
CA THR A 167 18.23 14.08 -27.58
C THR A 167 19.65 14.60 -27.87
N PRO A 168 20.35 15.19 -26.89
CA PRO A 168 21.75 15.58 -27.07
C PRO A 168 22.59 14.31 -27.24
N PHE A 169 23.61 14.38 -28.10
CA PHE A 169 24.58 13.31 -28.31
C PHE A 169 25.28 12.99 -26.98
N ILE A 170 25.00 11.80 -26.42
CA ILE A 170 25.87 11.16 -25.45
C ILE A 170 26.70 10.17 -26.27
N ASP A 171 28.00 10.46 -26.42
CA ASP A 171 28.94 9.51 -26.99
C ASP A 171 28.94 8.23 -26.15
N ALA A 172 28.69 7.09 -26.78
CA ALA A 172 28.61 5.77 -26.14
C ALA A 172 29.98 5.23 -25.67
N THR A 173 30.97 6.10 -25.47
CA THR A 173 32.36 5.73 -25.17
C THR A 173 32.82 6.14 -23.76
N GLU A 174 31.96 6.75 -22.94
CA GLU A 174 32.25 7.04 -21.52
C GLU A 174 31.06 6.74 -20.58
N ILE A 175 30.47 5.54 -20.65
CA ILE A 175 29.61 5.03 -19.57
C ILE A 175 30.42 4.03 -18.72
N ASN A 176 31.53 4.54 -18.16
CA ASN A 176 32.13 4.02 -16.93
C ASN A 176 31.74 4.91 -15.74
N THR A 177 30.58 5.58 -15.83
CA THR A 177 29.95 6.16 -14.65
C THR A 177 29.38 5.01 -13.86
N SER A 178 30.14 4.52 -12.90
CA SER A 178 29.60 3.79 -11.77
C SER A 178 28.47 4.64 -11.19
N VAL A 179 27.23 4.30 -11.53
CA VAL A 179 26.08 4.71 -10.74
C VAL A 179 26.31 4.06 -9.39
N GLN A 180 26.98 4.77 -8.48
CA GLN A 180 27.11 4.31 -7.12
C GLN A 180 25.68 4.07 -6.62
N PRO A 181 25.34 2.85 -6.17
CA PRO A 181 24.08 2.66 -5.47
C PRO A 181 24.07 3.67 -4.34
N SER A 182 23.04 4.54 -4.32
CA SER A 182 22.86 5.48 -3.22
C SER A 182 22.86 4.65 -1.94
N ARG A 183 23.80 4.95 -1.01
CA ARG A 183 23.90 4.22 0.25
C ARG A 183 22.50 4.16 0.88
N PRO A 184 21.98 2.98 1.25
CA PRO A 184 20.69 2.91 1.92
C PRO A 184 20.76 3.82 3.15
N PRO A 185 19.71 4.63 3.41
CA PRO A 185 19.69 5.46 4.60
C PRO A 185 19.89 4.55 5.82
N SER A 186 20.73 4.98 6.76
CA SER A 186 20.92 4.25 8.02
C SER A 186 19.55 3.95 8.65
N ASN A 187 19.39 2.78 9.26
CA ASN A 187 18.17 2.40 9.98
C ASN A 187 17.67 3.51 10.93
N LEU A 188 18.61 4.22 11.56
CA LEU A 188 18.32 5.35 12.44
C LEU A 188 17.78 6.57 11.66
N GLN A 189 18.36 6.89 10.50
CA GLN A 189 17.88 7.97 9.63
C GLN A 189 16.47 7.70 9.10
N ALA A 190 16.20 6.45 8.69
CA ALA A 190 14.87 6.03 8.27
C ALA A 190 13.85 6.13 9.43
N ALA A 191 14.23 5.68 10.63
CA ALA A 191 13.39 5.81 11.81
C ALA A 191 13.08 7.28 12.15
N PHE A 192 14.07 8.17 12.13
CA PHE A 192 13.87 9.60 12.36
C PHE A 192 12.92 10.22 11.34
N PHE A 193 13.12 9.93 10.04
CA PHE A 193 12.24 10.44 9.00
C PHE A 193 10.80 9.96 9.19
N ASN A 194 10.61 8.67 9.52
CA ASN A 194 9.30 8.11 9.73
C ASN A 194 8.60 8.73 10.94
N ILE A 195 9.29 8.87 12.08
CA ILE A 195 8.75 9.51 13.28
C ILE A 195 8.39 10.97 13.00
N PHE A 196 9.27 11.71 12.31
CA PHE A 196 9.00 13.09 11.94
C PHE A 196 7.74 13.22 11.08
N ALA A 197 7.59 12.34 10.07
CA ALA A 197 6.40 12.33 9.22
C ALA A 197 5.11 12.05 10.01
N ILE A 198 5.14 11.10 10.95
CA ILE A 198 4.00 10.80 11.83
C ILE A 198 3.63 12.00 12.69
N VAL A 199 4.61 12.62 13.36
CA VAL A 199 4.39 13.79 14.22
C VAL A 199 3.78 14.93 13.42
N LEU A 200 4.29 15.19 12.21
CA LEU A 200 3.78 16.23 11.33
C LEU A 200 2.31 15.98 10.94
N VAL A 201 1.96 14.74 10.59
CA VAL A 201 0.59 14.37 10.21
C VAL A 201 -0.35 14.47 11.41
N CYS A 202 0.05 14.01 12.59
CA CYS A 202 -0.73 14.17 13.81
C CYS A 202 -0.94 15.65 14.16
N ALA A 203 0.11 16.48 14.03
CA ALA A 203 0.00 17.92 14.25
C ALA A 203 -0.95 18.59 13.25
N ALA A 204 -0.89 18.19 11.97
CA ALA A 204 -1.81 18.67 10.94
C ALA A 204 -3.27 18.27 11.25
N GLY A 205 -3.51 17.05 11.74
CA GLY A 205 -4.83 16.60 12.18
C GLY A 205 -5.39 17.42 13.36
N ILE A 206 -4.56 17.66 14.38
CA ILE A 206 -4.94 18.49 15.55
C ILE A 206 -5.22 19.93 15.11
N LEU A 207 -4.38 20.50 14.24
CA LEU A 207 -4.59 21.84 13.69
C LEU A 207 -5.87 21.91 12.85
N GLY A 208 -6.14 20.90 12.03
CA GLY A 208 -7.36 20.79 11.24
C GLY A 208 -8.62 20.78 12.11
N TRP A 209 -8.62 19.98 13.19
CA TRP A 209 -9.69 19.99 14.19
C TRP A 209 -9.83 21.36 14.86
N TYR A 210 -8.71 21.97 15.28
CA TYR A 210 -8.70 23.28 15.91
C TYR A 210 -9.33 24.35 14.98
N VAL A 211 -8.92 24.42 13.72
CA VAL A 211 -9.48 25.38 12.76
C VAL A 211 -10.97 25.10 12.50
N SER A 212 -11.34 23.84 12.25
CA SER A 212 -12.73 23.45 11.98
C SER A 212 -13.68 23.76 13.16
N SER A 213 -13.24 23.47 14.39
CA SER A 213 -14.01 23.75 15.59
C SER A 213 -14.21 25.25 15.84
N HIS A 214 -13.22 26.09 15.52
CA HIS A 214 -13.35 27.55 15.61
C HIS A 214 -14.29 28.14 14.55
N LEU A 215 -14.23 27.64 13.31
CA LEU A 215 -15.14 28.05 12.24
C LEU A 215 -16.59 27.67 12.56
N THR A 216 -16.82 26.47 13.08
CA THR A 216 -18.15 25.99 13.45
C THR A 216 -18.74 26.77 14.63
N LYS A 217 -17.92 27.10 15.64
CA LYS A 217 -18.34 27.95 16.77
C LYS A 217 -18.73 29.37 16.32
N ARG A 218 -18.03 29.92 15.34
CA ARG A 218 -18.35 31.24 14.77
C ARG A 218 -19.67 31.22 13.98
N SER A 219 -19.93 30.16 13.23
CA SER A 219 -21.18 30.01 12.47
C SER A 219 -22.41 29.81 13.36
N LYS A 220 -22.29 29.10 14.49
CA LYS A 220 -23.41 28.92 15.44
C LYS A 220 -23.86 30.21 16.13
N SER A 221 -23.10 31.31 16.01
CA SER A 221 -23.46 32.62 16.56
C SER A 221 -24.42 33.41 15.63
N GLU A 222 -24.67 32.95 14.41
CA GLU A 222 -25.43 33.67 13.39
C GLU A 222 -26.42 32.70 12.72
N GLN A 223 -27.65 32.65 13.22
CA GLN A 223 -28.82 31.95 12.65
C GLN A 223 -28.71 30.42 12.41
N ASP A 224 -29.29 29.64 13.31
CA ASP A 224 -30.38 28.67 13.04
C ASP A 224 -30.45 27.62 14.15
N LEU A 225 -31.68 27.23 14.50
CA LEU A 225 -31.94 26.07 15.35
C LEU A 225 -31.12 24.88 14.81
N PRO A 226 -30.47 24.09 15.67
CA PRO A 226 -29.82 22.87 15.20
C PRO A 226 -30.91 21.99 14.59
N THR A 227 -30.86 21.77 13.28
CA THR A 227 -31.55 20.63 12.66
C THR A 227 -31.06 19.41 13.44
N PRO A 228 -31.93 18.72 14.21
CA PRO A 228 -31.51 17.57 15.00
C PRO A 228 -30.97 16.57 14.01
N GLY A 229 -29.66 16.32 14.09
CA GLY A 229 -28.84 15.36 13.36
C GLY A 229 -29.31 15.01 11.94
N ALA A 230 -28.41 15.10 10.97
CA ALA A 230 -28.44 14.17 9.84
C ALA A 230 -28.48 12.75 10.43
N ALA A 231 -29.69 12.26 10.72
CA ALA A 231 -29.90 10.97 11.33
C ALA A 231 -29.53 10.02 10.22
N LEU A 232 -28.30 9.52 10.28
CA LEU A 232 -27.75 8.55 9.35
C LEU A 232 -28.73 7.37 9.38
N THR A 233 -29.66 7.37 8.43
CA THR A 233 -30.66 6.31 8.32
C THR A 233 -29.93 5.10 7.76
N LEU A 234 -30.29 3.92 8.24
CA LEU A 234 -29.78 2.69 7.63
C LEU A 234 -30.32 2.64 6.21
N ASP A 235 -29.46 2.95 5.23
CA ASP A 235 -29.79 2.76 3.84
C ASP A 235 -29.40 1.33 3.47
N PHE A 236 -30.36 0.55 2.98
CA PHE A 236 -30.12 -0.85 2.66
C PHE A 236 -28.98 -1.01 1.64
N TRP A 237 -28.96 -0.17 0.60
CA TRP A 237 -27.94 -0.25 -0.44
C TRP A 237 -26.60 0.29 0.04
N GLY A 238 -26.59 1.38 0.82
CA GLY A 238 -25.41 1.90 1.51
C GLY A 238 -24.73 0.85 2.37
N GLN A 239 -25.51 0.07 3.13
CA GLN A 239 -24.98 -1.03 3.95
C GLN A 239 -24.44 -2.18 3.08
N VAL A 240 -25.17 -2.62 2.05
CA VAL A 240 -24.72 -3.70 1.15
C VAL A 240 -23.39 -3.34 0.49
N PHE A 241 -23.26 -2.14 -0.09
CA PHE A 241 -22.02 -1.68 -0.70
C PHE A 241 -20.92 -1.44 0.33
N GLY A 242 -21.25 -0.97 1.53
CA GLY A 242 -20.32 -0.84 2.65
C GLY A 242 -19.70 -2.18 3.05
N TYR A 243 -20.51 -3.23 3.20
CA TYR A 243 -20.00 -4.57 3.52
C TYR A 243 -19.23 -5.21 2.37
N LEU A 244 -19.66 -5.01 1.11
CA LEU A 244 -18.93 -5.48 -0.06
C LEU A 244 -17.54 -4.84 -0.14
N CYS A 245 -17.48 -3.52 0.07
CA CYS A 245 -16.24 -2.76 0.19
C CYS A 245 -15.35 -3.32 1.32
N ALA A 246 -15.91 -3.51 2.52
CA ALA A 246 -15.17 -4.09 3.65
C ALA A 246 -14.56 -5.46 3.29
N VAL A 247 -15.33 -6.37 2.68
CA VAL A 247 -14.83 -7.68 2.25
C VAL A 247 -13.69 -7.55 1.24
N LEU A 248 -13.79 -6.64 0.27
CA LEU A 248 -12.74 -6.42 -0.73
C LEU A 248 -11.48 -5.81 -0.10
N TYR A 249 -11.63 -4.85 0.81
CA TYR A 249 -10.49 -4.29 1.52
C TYR A 249 -9.78 -5.34 2.38
N LEU A 250 -10.51 -6.16 3.13
CA LEU A 250 -9.91 -7.26 3.89
C LEU A 250 -9.25 -8.28 2.94
N GLY A 251 -9.95 -8.64 1.88
CA GLY A 251 -9.48 -9.59 0.88
C GLY A 251 -8.22 -9.13 0.16
N SER A 252 -8.06 -7.83 -0.08
CA SER A 252 -6.90 -7.30 -0.80
C SER A 252 -5.59 -7.47 -0.02
N ARG A 253 -5.61 -7.43 1.31
CA ARG A 253 -4.41 -7.58 2.17
C ARG A 253 -3.82 -8.99 2.10
N ILE A 254 -4.65 -10.02 1.85
CA ILE A 254 -4.22 -11.41 1.77
C ILE A 254 -3.14 -11.61 0.69
N PRO A 255 -3.33 -11.15 -0.57
CA PRO A 255 -2.29 -11.15 -1.60
C PRO A 255 -0.94 -10.59 -1.14
N GLN A 256 -0.92 -9.42 -0.51
CA GLN A 256 0.34 -8.82 -0.04
C GLN A 256 0.98 -9.65 1.07
N LEU A 257 0.20 -10.14 2.04
CA LEU A 257 0.68 -10.97 3.12
C LEU A 257 1.31 -12.27 2.59
N LEU A 258 0.66 -12.90 1.60
CA LEU A 258 1.15 -14.08 0.92
C LEU A 258 2.40 -13.79 0.08
N LEU A 259 2.44 -12.65 -0.60
CA LEU A 259 3.59 -12.24 -1.41
C LEU A 259 4.83 -12.08 -0.53
N ASN A 260 4.72 -11.33 0.56
CA ASN A 260 5.76 -11.16 1.55
C ASN A 260 6.18 -12.50 2.15
N TYR A 261 5.22 -13.38 2.48
CA TYR A 261 5.51 -14.70 3.04
C TYR A 261 6.25 -15.62 2.07
N ARG A 262 5.93 -15.58 0.77
CA ARG A 262 6.59 -16.36 -0.28
C ARG A 262 8.00 -15.85 -0.56
N ARG A 263 8.19 -14.52 -0.59
CA ARG A 263 9.48 -13.88 -0.87
C ARG A 263 10.43 -13.86 0.32
N LYS A 264 9.90 -14.02 1.55
CA LYS A 264 10.66 -13.86 2.80
C LYS A 264 11.37 -12.50 2.86
N SER A 265 10.74 -11.48 2.29
CA SER A 265 11.24 -10.11 2.19
C SER A 265 10.05 -9.16 2.02
N THR A 266 10.19 -7.95 2.59
CA THR A 266 9.28 -6.81 2.37
C THR A 266 9.94 -5.72 1.52
N GLU A 267 10.99 -6.06 0.78
CA GLU A 267 11.70 -5.10 -0.07
C GLU A 267 10.78 -4.52 -1.16
N GLY A 268 10.86 -3.20 -1.35
CA GLY A 268 10.04 -2.47 -2.31
C GLY A 268 8.63 -2.11 -1.83
N VAL A 269 8.26 -2.49 -0.61
CA VAL A 269 7.05 -2.03 0.05
C VAL A 269 7.38 -0.89 0.99
N SER A 270 6.64 0.21 0.92
CA SER A 270 6.81 1.35 1.81
C SER A 270 6.23 1.04 3.20
N LEU A 271 7.08 1.05 4.22
CA LEU A 271 6.65 0.90 5.62
C LEU A 271 5.70 2.03 6.04
N LEU A 272 5.96 3.26 5.60
CA LEU A 272 5.14 4.43 5.94
C LEU A 272 3.72 4.35 5.41
N PHE A 273 3.52 3.72 4.25
CA PHE A 273 2.20 3.49 3.68
C PHE A 273 1.31 2.69 4.63
N PHE A 274 1.80 1.55 5.10
CA PHE A 274 1.10 0.70 6.06
C PHE A 274 0.98 1.36 7.43
N LEU A 275 2.00 2.10 7.88
CA LEU A 275 1.95 2.79 9.16
C LEU A 275 0.87 3.87 9.21
N PHE A 276 0.74 4.68 8.14
CA PHE A 276 -0.33 5.66 8.05
C PHE A 276 -1.71 5.01 7.93
N ALA A 277 -1.85 3.89 7.19
CA ALA A 277 -3.09 3.13 7.15
C ALA A 277 -3.50 2.62 8.54
N CYS A 278 -2.54 2.11 9.32
CA CYS A 278 -2.77 1.64 10.68
C CYS A 278 -3.19 2.76 11.63
N ILE A 279 -2.47 3.89 11.64
CA ILE A 279 -2.80 5.04 12.49
C ILE A 279 -4.14 5.63 12.06
N GLY A 280 -4.40 5.75 10.75
CA GLY A 280 -5.64 6.26 10.20
C GLY A 280 -6.86 5.40 10.56
N ASN A 281 -6.75 4.07 10.45
CA ASN A 281 -7.79 3.13 10.84
C ASN A 281 -8.00 3.10 12.36
N LEU A 282 -6.93 3.09 13.17
CA LEU A 282 -7.03 3.10 14.63
C LEU A 282 -7.74 4.36 15.12
N THR A 283 -7.29 5.53 14.66
CA THR A 283 -7.88 6.82 15.06
C THR A 283 -9.31 6.98 14.54
N TYR A 284 -9.64 6.44 13.35
CA TYR A 284 -11.01 6.38 12.85
C TYR A 284 -11.92 5.55 13.76
N VAL A 285 -11.53 4.32 14.06
CA VAL A 285 -12.30 3.41 14.92
C VAL A 285 -12.50 4.01 16.31
N LEU A 286 -11.45 4.59 16.89
CA LEU A 286 -11.55 5.27 18.18
C LEU A 286 -12.47 6.50 18.12
N SER A 287 -12.50 7.25 17.01
CA SER A 287 -13.40 8.40 16.84
C SER A 287 -14.88 7.99 16.85
N ILE A 288 -15.21 6.85 16.23
CA ILE A 288 -16.57 6.29 16.23
C ILE A 288 -16.96 5.80 17.62
N PHE A 289 -16.06 5.13 18.34
CA PHE A 289 -16.35 4.67 19.69
C PHE A 289 -16.48 5.83 20.69
N ALA A 290 -15.72 6.91 20.49
CA ALA A 290 -15.78 8.14 21.28
C ALA A 290 -16.98 9.04 20.89
N TYR A 291 -18.09 8.47 20.42
CA TYR A 291 -19.29 9.24 20.09
C TYR A 291 -20.16 9.49 21.33
N GLU A 292 -20.53 10.75 21.58
CA GLU A 292 -21.49 11.13 22.61
C GLU A 292 -22.92 11.19 22.03
N PRO A 293 -23.87 10.37 22.52
CA PRO A 293 -25.23 10.33 21.99
C PRO A 293 -26.03 11.58 22.40
N VAL A 294 -26.47 12.36 21.43
CA VAL A 294 -27.31 13.56 21.66
C VAL A 294 -28.78 13.17 21.70
N CYS A 295 -29.42 13.33 22.86
CA CYS A 295 -30.84 13.05 23.05
C CYS A 295 -31.72 14.25 22.67
N ARG A 296 -33.04 14.01 22.53
CA ARG A 296 -34.01 15.06 22.16
C ARG A 296 -34.20 16.13 23.24
N SER A 297 -33.78 15.84 24.46
CA SER A 297 -33.78 16.77 25.60
C SER A 297 -32.38 16.76 26.24
N ASP A 298 -32.03 17.82 26.97
CA ASP A 298 -30.72 17.98 27.64
C ASP A 298 -30.39 16.84 28.61
N VAL A 299 -31.39 16.06 29.02
CA VAL A 299 -31.25 14.84 29.83
C VAL A 299 -31.90 13.69 29.08
N CYS A 300 -31.12 12.66 28.77
CA CYS A 300 -31.61 11.43 28.16
C CYS A 300 -32.52 10.65 29.12
N GLY A 301 -33.61 10.09 28.60
CA GLY A 301 -34.41 9.11 29.34
C GLY A 301 -33.64 7.81 29.61
N PRO A 302 -34.09 6.98 30.56
CA PRO A 302 -33.46 5.68 30.85
C PRO A 302 -33.47 4.79 29.59
N GLY A 303 -32.28 4.41 29.12
CA GLY A 303 -32.10 3.56 27.93
C GLY A 303 -32.13 4.28 26.58
N GLU A 304 -32.51 5.57 26.54
CA GLU A 304 -32.56 6.36 25.30
C GLU A 304 -31.16 6.57 24.71
N ALA A 305 -30.20 6.98 25.56
CA ALA A 305 -28.80 7.16 25.15
C ALA A 305 -28.19 5.89 24.56
N ALA A 306 -28.45 4.74 25.18
CA ALA A 306 -27.96 3.43 24.72
C ALA A 306 -28.58 3.04 23.38
N ALA A 307 -29.87 3.34 23.17
CA ALA A 307 -30.55 3.08 21.89
C ALA A 307 -30.00 3.97 20.76
N VAL A 308 -29.75 5.26 21.03
CA VAL A 308 -29.16 6.19 20.06
C VAL A 308 -27.73 5.76 19.70
N TYR A 309 -26.91 5.47 20.70
CA TYR A 309 -25.55 4.97 20.49
C TYR A 309 -25.54 3.65 19.72
N GLY A 310 -26.39 2.69 20.09
CA GLY A 310 -26.51 1.40 19.39
C GLY A 310 -26.90 1.57 17.92
N ARG A 311 -27.85 2.47 17.61
CA ARG A 311 -28.20 2.79 16.23
C ARG A 311 -27.05 3.45 15.48
N TYR A 312 -26.32 4.37 16.10
CA TYR A 312 -25.14 4.99 15.51
C TYR A 312 -24.06 3.97 15.16
N ILE A 313 -23.76 3.04 16.08
CA ILE A 313 -22.81 1.96 15.83
C ILE A 313 -23.30 1.02 14.72
N LEU A 314 -24.59 0.66 14.72
CA LEU A 314 -25.16 -0.21 13.70
C LEU A 314 -25.06 0.42 12.30
N VAL A 315 -25.31 1.72 12.19
CA VAL A 315 -25.15 2.41 10.91
C VAL A 315 -23.69 2.40 10.50
N ASN A 316 -22.74 2.66 11.41
CA ASN A 316 -21.31 2.66 11.09
C ASN A 316 -20.68 1.26 11.01
N LEU A 317 -21.45 0.18 11.17
CA LEU A 317 -20.91 -1.16 11.39
C LEU A 317 -20.10 -1.69 10.20
N SER A 318 -20.56 -1.45 8.96
CA SER A 318 -19.80 -1.86 7.77
C SER A 318 -18.42 -1.20 7.70
N TRP A 319 -18.33 0.09 8.03
CA TRP A 319 -17.07 0.82 8.10
C TRP A 319 -16.19 0.34 9.26
N LEU A 320 -16.77 0.08 10.44
CA LEU A 320 -16.05 -0.47 11.58
C LEU A 320 -15.45 -1.85 11.27
N VAL A 321 -16.23 -2.74 10.65
CA VAL A 321 -15.74 -4.07 10.24
C VAL A 321 -14.61 -3.94 9.22
N GLY A 322 -14.76 -3.06 8.22
CA GLY A 322 -13.71 -2.76 7.24
C GLY A 322 -12.43 -2.23 7.89
N SER A 323 -12.53 -1.18 8.71
CA SER A 323 -11.38 -0.55 9.34
C SER A 323 -10.69 -1.41 10.39
N LEU A 324 -11.44 -2.10 11.25
CA LEU A 324 -10.86 -2.98 12.26
C LEU A 324 -10.24 -4.23 11.61
N GLY A 325 -10.91 -4.81 10.61
CA GLY A 325 -10.39 -5.96 9.88
C GLY A 325 -9.11 -5.63 9.12
N THR A 326 -9.09 -4.51 8.40
CA THR A 326 -7.88 -4.04 7.71
C THR A 326 -6.76 -3.70 8.69
N LEU A 327 -7.05 -3.01 9.81
CA LEU A 327 -6.06 -2.73 10.87
C LEU A 327 -5.37 -4.01 11.35
N LEU A 328 -6.12 -5.09 11.60
CA LEU A 328 -5.53 -6.37 12.05
C LEU A 328 -4.62 -7.00 11.00
N LEU A 329 -5.02 -6.95 9.72
CA LEU A 329 -4.22 -7.49 8.62
C LEU A 329 -3.00 -6.62 8.30
N ASP A 330 -3.14 -5.30 8.38
CA ASP A 330 -2.04 -4.35 8.21
C ASP A 330 -1.04 -4.48 9.37
N MET A 331 -1.49 -4.78 10.61
CA MET A 331 -0.59 -5.19 11.71
C MET A 331 0.19 -6.46 11.38
N ALA A 332 -0.43 -7.45 10.73
CA ALA A 332 0.28 -8.66 10.32
C ALA A 332 1.36 -8.36 9.25
N ILE A 333 1.08 -7.46 8.30
CA ILE A 333 2.07 -6.97 7.33
C ILE A 333 3.18 -6.18 8.05
N PHE A 334 2.83 -5.34 9.04
CA PHE A 334 3.79 -4.62 9.87
C PHE A 334 4.72 -5.58 10.61
N VAL A 335 4.20 -6.66 11.18
CA VAL A 335 5.02 -7.72 11.80
C VAL A 335 5.96 -8.36 10.78
N GLN A 336 5.54 -8.58 9.53
CA GLN A 336 6.42 -9.09 8.47
C GLN A 336 7.59 -8.14 8.17
N PHE A 337 7.41 -6.82 8.28
CA PHE A 337 8.51 -5.86 8.12
C PHE A 337 9.60 -6.06 9.18
N PHE A 338 9.25 -6.38 10.43
CA PHE A 338 10.25 -6.68 11.47
C PHE A 338 10.83 -8.09 11.32
N LEU A 339 10.00 -9.07 10.98
CA LEU A 339 10.41 -10.46 10.86
C LEU A 339 11.40 -10.70 9.71
N TYR A 340 11.20 -10.01 8.58
CA TYR A 340 12.04 -10.16 7.39
C TYR A 340 13.12 -9.08 7.28
N ARG A 341 13.26 -8.23 8.30
CA ARG A 341 14.44 -7.36 8.41
C ARG A 341 15.61 -8.26 8.80
N LYS A 342 16.52 -8.53 7.87
CA LYS A 342 17.79 -9.18 8.20
C LYS A 342 18.57 -8.25 9.11
N ASP A 343 18.97 -8.74 10.28
CA ASP A 343 20.03 -8.11 11.06
C ASP A 343 21.34 -8.44 10.32
N ASP A 344 21.85 -7.49 9.54
CA ASP A 344 23.15 -7.60 8.85
C ASP A 344 24.35 -7.52 9.84
N ASP A 345 24.12 -7.75 11.14
CA ASP A 345 25.10 -7.52 12.22
C ASP A 345 25.91 -8.78 12.63
N TRP A 346 25.84 -9.89 11.88
CA TRP A 346 26.53 -11.14 12.26
C TRP A 346 27.74 -11.55 11.39
N ASP A 347 28.07 -10.84 10.30
CA ASP A 347 29.17 -11.26 9.39
C ASP A 347 30.35 -10.28 9.30
N GLU A 348 30.36 -9.14 10.02
CA GLU A 348 31.53 -8.22 10.04
C GLU A 348 32.47 -8.41 11.24
N GLY A 349 32.29 -9.47 12.04
CA GLY A 349 33.01 -9.64 13.32
C GLY A 349 34.14 -10.68 13.39
N GLU A 350 34.28 -11.59 12.42
CA GLU A 350 35.22 -12.72 12.51
C GLU A 350 36.27 -12.79 11.38
N GLY A 351 36.41 -11.75 10.56
CA GLY A 351 37.30 -11.77 9.38
C GLY A 351 38.71 -11.18 9.55
N ASP A 352 38.97 -10.40 10.59
CA ASP A 352 40.22 -9.59 10.68
C ASP A 352 41.26 -10.16 11.68
N GLU A 353 41.13 -11.43 12.07
CA GLU A 353 42.19 -12.17 12.77
C GLU A 353 42.69 -13.32 11.90
N GLU A 354 43.42 -13.02 10.82
CA GLU A 354 44.49 -13.86 10.24
C GLU A 354 44.89 -13.32 8.85
N GLU A 355 45.79 -12.34 8.80
CA GLU A 355 46.88 -12.35 7.82
C GLU A 355 47.96 -11.30 8.13
N SER A 356 49.09 -11.84 8.62
CA SER A 356 50.49 -11.38 8.48
C SER A 356 50.99 -10.14 9.23
#